data_AF-A0A7W9PGW2-F1
#
_entry.id   AF-A0A7W9PGW2-F1
#
_cell.length_a   1.000
_cell.length_b   1.000
_cell.length_c   1.000
_cell.angle_alpha   90.00
_cell.angle_beta   90.00
_cell.angle_gamma   90.00
#
_symmetry.space_group_name_H-M   'P 1'
#
loop_
_entity.id
_entity.type
_entity.pdbx_description
1 polymer ?
#
loop_
_entity_poly.entity_id
_entity_poly.type
_entity_poly.pdbx_seq_one_letter_code
_entity_poly.pdbx_strand_id
1 'polypeptide(L)'
;MRAQPTALEWVDWDGCAVDSELAMVRRLGRRLGYVVVSPPEESRLGPVELVRVLDVDAVIVPSPGHLHALTVDLLMHLVDVESV
;
A
#
# COMPACT_ATOMS: atom_id res chain seq x y z
N MET A 1 2.79 11.75 -17.71
CA MET A 1 2.49 12.18 -16.33
C MET A 1 1.10 11.68 -16.00
N ARG A 2 0.96 10.72 -15.08
CA ARG A 2 -0.37 10.41 -14.53
C ARG A 2 -0.93 11.70 -13.91
N ALA A 3 -2.19 12.00 -14.16
CA ALA A 3 -2.81 13.24 -13.68
C ALA A 3 -2.98 13.26 -12.15
N GLN A 4 -2.93 12.09 -11.51
CA GLN A 4 -3.06 11.93 -10.08
C GLN A 4 -2.23 10.73 -9.63
N PRO A 5 -1.41 10.85 -8.57
CA PRO A 5 -0.59 9.75 -8.10
C PRO A 5 -1.46 8.67 -7.44
N THR A 6 -1.09 7.41 -7.60
CA THR A 6 -1.82 6.25 -7.05
C THR A 6 -1.02 5.58 -5.94
N ALA A 7 -1.71 5.03 -4.95
CA ALA A 7 -1.07 4.32 -3.86
C ALA A 7 -1.77 3.00 -3.56
N LEU A 8 -1.01 1.92 -3.42
CA LEU A 8 -1.50 0.61 -3.03
C LEU A 8 -1.77 0.59 -1.52
N GLU A 9 -2.97 0.23 -1.10
CA GLU A 9 -3.23 -0.10 0.30
C GLU A 9 -2.73 -1.52 0.61
N TRP A 10 -2.00 -1.66 1.73
CA TRP A 10 -1.47 -2.95 2.16
C TRP A 10 -1.72 -3.14 3.66
N VAL A 11 -2.56 -4.12 4.00
CA VAL A 11 -2.98 -4.47 5.37
C VAL A 11 -2.84 -5.97 5.59
N ASP A 12 -2.88 -6.42 6.84
CA ASP A 12 -2.97 -7.85 7.14
C ASP A 12 -4.41 -8.34 6.93
N TRP A 13 -4.70 -8.90 5.76
CA TRP A 13 -6.04 -9.34 5.35
C TRP A 13 -6.63 -10.46 6.22
N ASP A 14 -5.80 -11.19 6.96
CA ASP A 14 -6.25 -12.24 7.88
C ASP A 14 -6.50 -11.71 9.32
N GLY A 15 -6.22 -10.41 9.55
CA GLY A 15 -6.36 -9.77 10.86
C GLY A 15 -7.79 -9.41 11.23
N CYS A 16 -8.08 -9.37 12.54
CA CYS A 16 -9.41 -8.96 13.04
C CYS A 16 -9.73 -7.46 12.87
N ALA A 17 -8.76 -6.65 12.42
CA ALA A 17 -8.85 -5.20 12.34
C ALA A 17 -8.83 -4.64 10.90
N VAL A 18 -8.94 -5.50 9.88
CA VAL A 18 -8.81 -5.13 8.46
C VAL A 18 -9.65 -3.90 8.09
N ASP A 19 -10.94 -3.87 8.47
CA ASP A 19 -11.82 -2.76 8.11
C ASP A 19 -11.36 -1.41 8.70
N SER A 20 -10.88 -1.43 9.95
CA SER A 20 -10.41 -0.20 10.62
C SER A 20 -9.04 0.24 10.08
N GLU A 21 -8.16 -0.71 9.77
CA GLU A 21 -6.87 -0.47 9.13
C GLU A 21 -7.02 0.10 7.71
N LEU A 22 -7.91 -0.47 6.90
CA LEU A 22 -8.25 0.04 5.58
C LEU A 22 -8.81 1.46 5.64
N ALA A 23 -9.70 1.74 6.60
CA ALA A 23 -10.23 3.09 6.79
C ALA A 23 -9.12 4.10 7.13
N MET A 24 -8.15 3.68 7.96
CA MET A 24 -7.00 4.49 8.35
C MET A 24 -6.06 4.76 7.17
N VAL A 25 -5.68 3.72 6.42
CA VAL A 25 -4.84 3.80 5.22
C VAL A 25 -5.49 4.69 4.15
N ARG A 26 -6.78 4.49 3.87
CA ARG A 26 -7.53 5.32 2.90
C ARG A 26 -7.61 6.78 3.33
N ARG A 27 -7.73 7.04 4.63
CA ARG A 27 -7.71 8.41 5.17
C ARG A 27 -6.34 9.07 4.98
N LEU A 28 -5.25 8.33 5.20
CA LEU A 28 -3.89 8.83 4.97
C LEU A 28 -3.66 9.11 3.47
N GLY A 29 -3.98 8.17 2.59
CA GLY A 29 -3.83 8.35 1.15
C GLY A 29 -4.56 9.59 0.61
N ARG A 30 -5.83 9.80 1.03
CA ARG A 30 -6.56 11.03 0.68
C ARG A 30 -5.90 12.31 1.20
N ARG A 31 -5.32 12.27 2.40
CA ARG A 31 -4.63 13.42 3.00
C ARG A 31 -3.33 13.76 2.26
N LEU A 32 -2.64 12.74 1.74
CA LEU A 32 -1.40 12.90 0.97
C LEU A 32 -1.67 13.19 -0.52
N GLY A 33 -2.92 13.05 -0.98
CA GLY A 33 -3.33 13.35 -2.36
C GLY A 33 -3.30 12.15 -3.31
N TYR A 34 -3.11 10.93 -2.79
CA TYR A 34 -3.12 9.71 -3.59
C TYR A 34 -4.54 9.19 -3.84
N VAL A 35 -4.74 8.60 -5.02
CA VAL A 35 -5.85 7.66 -5.26
C VAL A 35 -5.45 6.31 -4.71
N VAL A 36 -6.14 5.86 -3.66
CA VAL A 36 -5.85 4.57 -3.03
C VAL A 36 -6.48 3.44 -3.84
N VAL A 37 -5.67 2.44 -4.20
CA VAL A 37 -6.07 1.25 -4.94
C VAL A 37 -5.97 0.02 -4.05
N SER A 38 -7.01 -0.81 -4.06
CA SER A 38 -7.02 -2.10 -3.38
C SER A 38 -6.29 -3.14 -4.24
N PRO A 39 -5.55 -4.09 -3.63
CA PRO A 39 -5.09 -5.26 -4.35
C PRO A 39 -6.30 -6.06 -4.87
N PRO A 40 -6.16 -6.80 -5.99
CA PRO A 40 -7.20 -7.70 -6.47
C PRO A 40 -7.55 -8.73 -5.39
N GLU A 41 -8.85 -9.00 -5.17
CA GLU A 41 -9.36 -9.83 -4.06
C GLU A 41 -8.72 -11.24 -3.97
N GLU A 42 -8.23 -11.78 -5.09
CA GLU A 42 -7.65 -13.13 -5.17
C GLU A 42 -6.11 -13.13 -5.29
N SER A 43 -5.48 -11.95 -5.27
CA SER A 43 -4.05 -11.85 -5.50
C SER A 43 -3.25 -12.33 -4.29
N ARG A 44 -2.47 -13.39 -4.48
CA ARG A 44 -1.47 -13.87 -3.50
C ARG A 44 -0.11 -13.19 -3.66
N LEU A 45 -0.04 -12.16 -4.49
CA LEU A 45 1.20 -11.47 -4.77
C LEU A 45 1.61 -10.61 -3.58
N GLY A 46 2.91 -10.62 -3.27
CA GLY A 46 3.48 -9.71 -2.29
C GLY A 46 3.43 -8.25 -2.79
N PRO A 47 3.65 -7.28 -1.90
CA PRO A 47 3.49 -5.86 -2.22
C PRO A 47 4.47 -5.40 -3.32
N VAL A 48 5.68 -5.96 -3.36
CA VAL A 48 6.67 -5.65 -4.40
C VAL A 48 6.17 -6.03 -5.79
N GLU A 49 5.56 -7.21 -5.93
CA GLU A 49 5.06 -7.67 -7.23
C GLU A 49 3.80 -6.90 -7.64
N LEU A 50 2.91 -6.63 -6.68
CA LEU A 50 1.73 -5.81 -6.93
C LEU A 50 2.08 -4.41 -7.40
N VAL A 51 3.09 -3.78 -6.81
CA VAL A 51 3.58 -2.47 -7.24
C VAL A 51 4.01 -2.50 -8.71
N ARG A 52 4.69 -3.56 -9.14
CA ARG A 52 5.13 -3.72 -10.53
C ARG A 52 3.96 -3.97 -11.49
N VAL A 53 2.99 -4.78 -11.08
CA VAL A 53 1.84 -5.15 -11.91
C VAL A 53 0.85 -3.98 -12.04
N LEU A 54 0.58 -3.29 -10.93
CA LEU A 54 -0.38 -2.19 -10.88
C LEU A 54 0.23 -0.84 -11.27
N ASP A 55 1.56 -0.76 -11.32
CA ASP A 55 2.32 0.44 -11.68
C ASP A 55 1.85 1.66 -10.86
N VAL A 56 1.90 1.49 -9.53
CA VAL A 56 1.50 2.52 -8.55
C VAL A 56 2.71 3.36 -8.14
N ASP A 57 2.45 4.55 -7.59
CA ASP A 57 3.50 5.50 -7.19
C ASP A 57 3.93 5.33 -5.72
N ALA A 58 3.07 4.73 -4.88
CA ALA A 58 3.34 4.53 -3.46
C ALA A 58 2.68 3.25 -2.89
N VAL A 59 3.15 2.79 -1.73
CA VAL A 59 2.50 1.79 -0.88
C VAL A 59 2.18 2.43 0.47
N ILE A 60 0.94 2.28 0.95
CA ILE A 60 0.51 2.80 2.25
C ILE A 60 0.16 1.63 3.16
N VAL A 61 0.75 1.64 4.37
CA VAL A 61 0.55 0.62 5.40
C VAL A 61 0.04 1.22 6.71
N PRO A 62 -0.72 0.44 7.52
CA PRO A 62 -1.16 0.90 8.84
C PRO A 62 0.00 1.21 9.78
N SER A 63 1.09 0.45 9.67
CA SER A 63 2.33 0.66 10.41
C SER A 63 3.51 0.00 9.68
N PRO A 64 4.76 0.41 9.93
CA PRO A 64 5.93 -0.23 9.32
C PRO A 64 6.04 -1.74 9.62
N GLY A 65 5.43 -2.21 10.73
CA GLY A 65 5.42 -3.62 11.12
C GLY A 65 4.62 -4.54 10.18
N HIS A 66 3.80 -3.97 9.30
CA HIS A 66 3.08 -4.72 8.26
C HIS A 66 3.98 -5.17 7.10
N LEU A 67 5.21 -4.66 7.04
CA LEU A 67 6.19 -5.02 6.04
C LEU A 67 7.42 -5.62 6.73
N HIS A 68 7.96 -6.67 6.14
CA HIS A 68 9.28 -7.16 6.54
C HIS A 68 10.35 -6.14 6.14
N ALA A 69 11.45 -6.04 6.90
CA ALA A 69 12.49 -5.03 6.66
C ALA A 69 13.07 -5.10 5.23
N LEU A 70 13.29 -6.32 4.70
CA LEU A 70 13.73 -6.51 3.32
C LEU A 70 12.68 -6.05 2.30
N THR A 71 11.39 -6.21 2.62
CA THR A 71 10.30 -5.74 1.75
C THR A 71 10.27 -4.21 1.69
N VAL A 72 10.48 -3.53 2.82
CA VAL A 72 10.58 -2.07 2.86
C VAL A 72 11.75 -1.59 2.01
N ASP A 73 12.94 -2.19 2.19
CA ASP A 73 14.13 -1.84 1.40
C ASP A 73 13.86 -1.99 -0.11
N LEU A 74 13.29 -3.11 -0.54
CA LEU A 74 12.94 -3.34 -1.94
C LEU A 74 11.90 -2.34 -2.47
N LEU A 75 10.89 -2.02 -1.67
CA LEU A 75 9.85 -1.06 -2.07
C LEU A 75 10.39 0.35 -2.22
N MET A 76 11.25 0.80 -1.30
CA MET A 76 11.85 2.14 -1.35
C MET A 76 12.74 2.37 -2.59
N HIS A 77 13.21 1.30 -3.24
CA HIS A 77 13.91 1.38 -4.53
C HIS A 77 12.95 1.50 -5.73
N LEU A 78 11.64 1.33 -5.54
CA LEU A 78 10.63 1.30 -6.59
C LEU A 78 9.60 2.43 -6.45
N VAL A 79 9.11 2.67 -5.23
CA VAL A 79 7.98 3.54 -4.90
C VAL A 79 8.14 4.12 -3.50
N ASP A 80 7.37 5.15 -3.19
CA ASP A 80 7.30 5.69 -1.83
C ASP A 80 6.62 4.69 -0.88
N VAL A 81 7.05 4.65 0.38
CA VAL A 81 6.45 3.83 1.44
C VAL A 81 5.95 4.76 2.53
N GLU A 82 4.63 4.79 2.71
CA GLU A 82 3.96 5.67 3.65
C GLU A 82 3.32 4.86 4.78
N SER A 83 3.40 5.37 6.01
CA SER A 83 2.75 4.77 7.17
C SER A 83 2.01 5.81 8.01
N VAL A 84 1.01 5.37 8.76
CA VAL A 84 0.21 6.22 9.66
C VAL A 84 0.96 6.58 10.94
#